data_AF-A0A9P5NS31-F1
#
_entry.id   AF-A0A9P5NS31-F1
#
_cell.length_a   1.000
_cell.length_b   1.000
_cell.length_c   1.000
_cell.angle_alpha   90.00
_cell.angle_beta   90.00
_cell.angle_gamma   90.00
#
_symmetry.space_group_name_H-M   'P 1'
#
loop_
_entity.id
_entity.type
_entity.pdbx_description
1 polymer ?
#
loop_
_entity_poly.entity_id
_entity_poly.type
_entity_poly.pdbx_seq_one_letter_code
_entity_poly.pdbx_strand_id
1 'polypeptide(L)'
;MFSKLFKIATIAVVVAGVAATPVPVPVNQDLAVRGVSFNNYGGFSSLSGFDNFYGSDNFVGHFSSETVVKHESEVVCHSESVEIIQQRLLVLQEMAKRIITEQICQVETQTIVFEQFHASLGSFSDDLRRTSGHSVGFDTGIASHFSSIISRSGSLSTNSFGFSGSDLGKQYIVPSGSNWNPSTSPASVGAAYSAAQAAISSS
;
A
#
# COMPACT_ATOMS: atom_id res chain seq x y z
N MET A 1 -91.99 -8.77 -16.90
CA MET A 1 -91.74 -9.32 -15.55
C MET A 1 -90.23 -9.42 -15.37
N PHE A 2 -89.72 -8.87 -14.25
CA PHE A 2 -88.51 -9.20 -13.46
C PHE A 2 -87.30 -9.85 -14.18
N SER A 3 -86.02 -9.47 -13.99
CA SER A 3 -85.35 -8.73 -12.92
C SER A 3 -83.93 -8.27 -13.37
N LYS A 4 -83.36 -7.41 -12.53
CA LYS A 4 -82.05 -6.75 -12.56
C LYS A 4 -80.85 -7.72 -12.41
N LEU A 5 -79.64 -7.34 -12.88
CA LEU A 5 -78.45 -6.98 -12.07
C LEU A 5 -77.09 -7.20 -12.77
N PHE A 6 -76.28 -6.12 -12.73
CA PHE A 6 -74.81 -6.00 -12.64
C PHE A 6 -73.86 -6.73 -13.61
N LYS A 7 -72.93 -5.95 -14.18
CA LYS A 7 -71.45 -6.13 -14.15
C LYS A 7 -70.79 -5.02 -15.00
N ILE A 8 -70.08 -4.05 -14.43
CA ILE A 8 -68.65 -3.98 -14.07
C ILE A 8 -68.12 -2.70 -14.75
N ALA A 9 -67.64 -1.75 -13.94
CA ALA A 9 -66.98 -0.54 -14.38
C ALA A 9 -65.56 -0.85 -14.86
N THR A 10 -65.16 -0.30 -16.01
CA THR A 10 -63.77 -0.26 -16.47
C THR A 10 -63.32 1.19 -16.48
N ILE A 11 -62.33 1.49 -15.64
CA ILE A 11 -61.68 2.79 -15.51
C ILE A 11 -60.63 2.88 -16.63
N ALA A 12 -60.76 3.88 -17.50
CA ALA A 12 -59.73 4.21 -18.48
C ALA A 12 -58.63 5.04 -17.80
N VAL A 13 -57.41 4.50 -17.71
CA VAL A 13 -56.22 5.22 -17.23
C VAL A 13 -55.58 5.95 -18.42
N VAL A 14 -55.46 7.27 -18.30
CA VAL A 14 -54.71 8.12 -19.24
C VAL A 14 -53.22 7.95 -18.95
N VAL A 15 -52.48 7.38 -19.91
CA VAL A 15 -51.01 7.29 -19.84
C VAL A 15 -50.44 8.63 -20.30
N ALA A 16 -49.99 9.46 -19.36
CA ALA A 16 -49.17 10.62 -19.65
C ALA A 16 -47.74 10.16 -19.93
N GLY A 17 -47.28 10.32 -21.17
CA GLY A 17 -45.89 10.07 -21.55
C GLY A 17 -44.97 11.13 -20.95
N VAL A 18 -44.06 10.72 -20.07
CA VAL A 18 -42.93 11.56 -19.65
C VAL A 18 -41.85 11.48 -20.73
N ALA A 19 -41.58 12.61 -21.39
CA ALA A 19 -40.41 12.76 -22.24
C ALA A 19 -39.17 12.83 -21.34
N ALA A 20 -38.39 11.75 -21.28
CA ALA A 20 -37.09 11.76 -20.61
C ALA A 20 -36.11 12.58 -21.45
N THR A 21 -35.84 13.82 -21.04
CA THR A 21 -34.66 14.55 -21.50
C THR A 21 -33.40 13.85 -20.96
N PRO A 22 -32.38 13.55 -21.79
CA PRO A 22 -31.15 12.98 -21.29
C PRO A 22 -30.50 13.99 -20.34
N VAL A 23 -30.36 13.59 -19.08
CA VAL A 23 -29.56 14.32 -18.09
C VAL A 23 -28.12 14.30 -18.61
N PRO A 24 -27.43 15.44 -18.72
CA PRO A 24 -26.01 15.45 -19.03
C PRO A 24 -25.31 14.59 -17.98
N VAL A 25 -24.70 13.49 -18.42
CA VAL A 25 -23.81 12.70 -17.58
C VAL A 25 -22.72 13.67 -17.13
N PRO A 26 -22.52 13.87 -15.81
CA PRO A 26 -21.39 14.66 -15.35
C PRO A 26 -20.13 14.06 -15.99
N VAL A 27 -19.41 14.88 -16.76
CA VAL A 27 -18.04 14.58 -17.14
C VAL A 27 -17.34 14.18 -15.86
N ASN A 28 -16.74 12.98 -15.84
CA ASN A 28 -15.91 12.52 -14.73
C ASN A 28 -14.95 13.65 -14.35
N GLN A 29 -15.30 14.41 -13.32
CA GLN A 29 -14.30 15.08 -12.53
C GLN A 29 -13.59 13.92 -11.89
N ASP A 30 -12.40 13.59 -12.43
CA ASP A 30 -11.40 12.87 -11.68
C ASP A 30 -11.44 13.48 -10.28
N LEU A 31 -11.91 12.71 -9.31
CA LEU A 31 -11.70 13.03 -7.91
C LEU A 31 -10.20 12.89 -7.73
N ALA A 32 -9.46 13.92 -8.13
CA ALA A 32 -8.06 14.06 -7.77
C ALA A 32 -8.05 13.90 -6.25
N VAL A 33 -7.59 12.73 -5.80
CA VAL A 33 -7.40 12.45 -4.39
C VAL A 33 -6.49 13.56 -3.91
N ARG A 34 -7.07 14.58 -3.26
CA ARG A 34 -6.29 15.67 -2.68
C ARG A 34 -5.57 15.07 -1.49
N GLY A 35 -4.37 14.56 -1.73
CA GLY A 35 -3.48 14.09 -0.69
C GLY A 35 -3.26 15.19 0.34
N VAL A 36 -3.21 14.80 1.61
CA VAL A 36 -2.81 15.72 2.68
C VAL A 36 -1.30 15.92 2.55
N SER A 37 -0.89 17.13 2.22
CA SER A 37 0.51 17.54 2.28
C SER A 37 0.95 17.60 3.75
N PHE A 38 2.09 16.97 4.04
CA PHE A 38 2.70 17.06 5.37
C PHE A 38 3.88 18.04 5.40
N ASN A 39 4.20 18.68 4.27
CA ASN A 39 5.21 19.71 4.21
C ASN A 39 4.90 20.88 5.16
N ASN A 40 5.75 21.07 6.17
CA ASN A 40 5.56 22.04 7.27
C ASN A 40 4.23 21.88 8.04
N TYR A 41 3.68 20.66 8.12
CA TYR A 41 2.46 20.39 8.88
C TYR A 41 2.56 20.94 10.31
N GLY A 42 1.50 21.61 10.78
CA GLY A 42 1.47 22.22 12.12
C GLY A 42 2.50 23.34 12.37
N GLY A 43 3.21 23.81 11.33
CA GLY A 43 4.30 24.77 11.47
C GLY A 43 5.63 24.14 11.93
N PHE A 44 5.73 22.80 11.92
CA PHE A 44 6.96 22.11 12.32
C PHE A 44 8.02 22.18 11.21
N SER A 45 9.13 22.85 11.48
CA SER A 45 10.25 22.97 10.53
C SER A 45 10.94 21.62 10.24
N SER A 46 10.83 20.65 11.15
CA SER A 46 11.28 19.26 10.96
C SER A 46 10.55 18.52 9.83
N LEU A 47 9.39 19.03 9.39
CA LEU A 47 8.63 18.52 8.25
C LEU A 47 8.84 19.35 6.98
N SER A 48 9.82 20.26 6.97
CA SER A 48 10.15 21.00 5.75
C SER A 48 10.67 20.05 4.69
N GLY A 49 10.03 20.06 3.52
CA GLY A 49 10.35 19.17 2.41
C GLY A 49 9.88 17.73 2.58
N PHE A 50 9.00 17.43 3.55
CA PHE A 50 8.51 16.06 3.78
C PHE A 50 7.97 15.40 2.49
N ASP A 51 7.14 16.14 1.75
CA ASP A 51 6.53 15.64 0.52
C ASP A 51 7.54 15.45 -0.64
N ASN A 52 8.80 15.90 -0.50
CA ASN A 52 9.82 15.69 -1.53
C ASN A 52 10.22 14.22 -1.67
N PHE A 53 9.97 13.40 -0.63
CA PHE A 53 10.38 12.01 -0.66
C PHE A 53 9.45 11.18 -1.57
N TYR A 54 8.15 11.13 -1.29
CA TYR A 54 7.17 10.37 -2.11
C TYR A 54 6.26 11.23 -3.00
N GLY A 55 6.10 12.51 -2.71
CA GLY A 55 5.03 13.36 -3.26
C GLY A 55 3.90 13.59 -2.25
N SER A 56 3.20 14.72 -2.37
CA SER A 56 2.09 15.10 -1.46
C SER A 56 0.85 14.25 -1.63
N ASP A 57 0.73 13.53 -2.74
CA ASP A 57 -0.36 12.62 -3.11
C ASP A 57 -0.01 11.14 -2.91
N ASN A 58 1.19 10.84 -2.39
CA ASN A 58 1.70 9.48 -2.26
C ASN A 58 2.23 9.18 -0.85
N PHE A 59 1.38 9.38 0.16
CA PHE A 59 1.81 9.21 1.56
C PHE A 59 2.37 7.82 1.86
N VAL A 60 1.83 6.77 1.25
CA VAL A 60 2.19 5.37 1.51
C VAL A 60 3.35 4.87 0.65
N GLY A 61 3.89 5.68 -0.26
CA GLY A 61 4.99 5.28 -1.13
C GLY A 61 4.61 4.24 -2.18
N HIS A 62 3.36 4.27 -2.68
CA HIS A 62 2.94 3.46 -3.81
C HIS A 62 3.75 3.85 -5.06
N PHE A 63 4.37 2.88 -5.71
CA PHE A 63 5.05 3.07 -7.00
C PHE A 63 4.23 2.42 -8.11
N SER A 64 4.21 3.02 -9.29
CA SER A 64 3.35 2.60 -10.42
C SER A 64 4.01 1.60 -11.36
N SER A 65 5.32 1.40 -11.26
CA SER A 65 6.07 0.50 -12.13
C SER A 65 7.34 0.00 -11.46
N GLU A 66 7.63 -1.29 -11.67
CA GLU A 66 8.92 -1.90 -11.33
C GLU A 66 9.77 -2.10 -12.58
N THR A 67 11.08 -1.91 -12.46
CA THR A 67 12.07 -2.30 -13.47
C THR A 67 12.81 -3.52 -12.95
N VAL A 68 12.44 -4.70 -13.45
CA VAL A 68 13.08 -5.96 -13.05
C VAL A 68 14.48 -6.05 -13.66
N VAL A 69 15.50 -6.06 -12.81
CA VAL A 69 16.89 -6.16 -13.22
C VAL A 69 17.41 -7.59 -13.07
N LYS A 70 18.25 -8.03 -14.03
CA LYS A 70 18.96 -9.31 -13.92
C LYS A 70 20.24 -9.10 -13.12
N HIS A 71 20.45 -9.93 -12.12
CA HIS A 71 21.66 -9.94 -11.31
C HIS A 71 22.65 -10.99 -11.82
N GLU A 72 23.95 -10.81 -11.57
CA GLU A 72 25.00 -11.77 -12.01
C GLU A 72 24.82 -13.15 -11.38
N SER A 73 24.36 -13.19 -10.12
CA SER A 73 23.91 -14.40 -9.44
C SER A 73 22.39 -14.39 -9.31
N GLU A 74 21.75 -15.51 -9.68
CA GLU A 74 20.31 -15.67 -9.52
C GLU A 74 19.94 -15.67 -8.02
N VAL A 75 19.06 -14.75 -7.62
CA VAL A 75 18.50 -14.74 -6.26
C VAL A 75 17.36 -15.76 -6.23
N VAL A 76 17.51 -16.82 -5.46
CA VAL A 76 16.54 -17.92 -5.35
C VAL A 76 15.94 -17.97 -3.94
N CYS A 77 14.69 -18.45 -3.84
CA CYS A 77 14.08 -18.74 -2.55
C CYS A 77 14.78 -19.93 -1.87
N HIS A 78 15.15 -19.77 -0.61
CA HIS A 78 15.71 -20.83 0.23
C HIS A 78 14.82 -21.08 1.44
N SER A 79 14.66 -22.34 1.84
CA SER A 79 13.95 -22.69 3.07
C SER A 79 14.81 -22.32 4.28
N GLU A 80 14.22 -21.62 5.24
CA GLU A 80 14.85 -21.19 6.48
C GLU A 80 13.86 -21.38 7.64
N SER A 81 14.36 -21.45 8.88
CA SER A 81 13.47 -21.48 10.05
C SER A 81 12.63 -20.19 10.12
N VAL A 82 11.32 -20.34 10.32
CA VAL A 82 10.40 -19.20 10.52
C VAL A 82 10.86 -18.33 11.70
N GLU A 83 11.39 -18.94 12.76
CA GLU A 83 11.91 -18.22 13.91
C GLU A 83 13.09 -17.31 13.54
N ILE A 84 14.01 -17.79 12.69
CA ILE A 84 15.15 -17.00 12.20
C ILE A 84 14.64 -15.81 11.37
N ILE A 85 13.62 -16.02 10.53
CA ILE A 85 12.99 -14.94 9.76
C ILE A 85 12.35 -13.92 10.72
N GLN A 86 11.59 -14.38 11.73
CA GLN A 86 10.95 -13.52 12.72
C GLN A 86 11.96 -12.69 13.53
N GLN A 87 13.07 -13.29 13.96
CA GLN A 87 14.14 -12.57 14.66
C GLN A 87 14.72 -11.45 13.79
N ARG A 88 15.00 -11.72 12.50
CA ARG A 88 15.50 -10.71 11.56
C ARG A 88 14.50 -9.57 11.37
N LEU A 89 13.21 -9.89 11.18
CA LEU A 89 12.15 -8.88 11.05
C LEU A 89 11.98 -8.04 12.32
N LEU A 90 12.08 -8.66 13.50
CA LEU A 90 12.02 -7.95 14.78
C LEU A 90 13.18 -6.96 14.94
N VAL A 91 14.39 -7.32 14.49
CA VAL A 91 15.53 -6.39 14.46
C VAL A 91 15.23 -5.18 13.57
N LEU A 92 14.63 -5.37 12.39
CA LEU A 92 14.24 -4.26 11.51
C LEU A 92 13.17 -3.37 12.16
N GLN A 93 12.22 -3.97 12.88
CA GLN A 93 11.19 -3.24 13.61
C GLN A 93 11.80 -2.36 14.71
N GLU A 94 12.71 -2.89 15.54
CA GLU A 94 13.40 -2.11 16.56
C GLU A 94 14.35 -1.08 15.97
N MET A 95 14.98 -1.38 14.82
CA MET A 95 15.82 -0.41 14.10
C MET A 95 15.00 0.77 13.59
N ALA A 96 13.78 0.55 13.07
CA ALA A 96 12.88 1.63 12.66
C ALA A 96 12.53 2.53 13.85
N LYS A 97 12.19 1.94 15.01
CA LYS A 97 11.95 2.69 16.25
C LYS A 97 13.18 3.51 16.65
N ARG A 98 14.36 2.90 16.61
CA ARG A 98 15.63 3.57 16.94
C ARG A 98 15.90 4.76 16.02
N ILE A 99 15.75 4.59 14.70
CA ILE A 99 15.92 5.67 13.71
C ILE A 99 15.01 6.84 14.04
N ILE A 100 13.72 6.59 14.25
CA ILE A 100 12.72 7.63 14.48
C ILE A 100 12.95 8.34 15.82
N THR A 101 13.16 7.57 16.90
CA THR A 101 13.25 8.12 18.25
C THR A 101 14.57 8.82 18.54
N GLU A 102 15.68 8.40 17.92
CA GLU A 102 16.98 9.07 18.09
C GLU A 102 17.17 10.28 17.15
N GLN A 103 16.52 10.31 15.97
CA GLN A 103 16.79 11.33 14.93
C GLN A 103 15.72 12.42 14.81
N ILE A 104 14.53 12.23 15.38
CA ILE A 104 13.43 13.21 15.31
C ILE A 104 13.06 13.63 16.73
N CYS A 105 13.13 14.93 17.02
CA CYS A 105 12.82 15.43 18.37
C CYS A 105 11.31 15.65 18.60
N GLN A 106 10.57 16.06 17.57
CA GLN A 106 9.15 16.41 17.66
C GLN A 106 8.29 15.14 17.56
N VAL A 107 7.44 14.90 18.56
CA VAL A 107 6.59 13.70 18.63
C VAL A 107 5.57 13.63 17.50
N GLU A 108 5.09 14.77 17.00
CA GLU A 108 4.19 14.85 15.85
C GLU A 108 4.91 14.43 14.57
N THR A 109 6.17 14.85 14.39
CA THR A 109 7.00 14.42 13.26
C THR A 109 7.33 12.94 13.36
N GLN A 110 7.66 12.43 14.56
CA GLN A 110 7.86 10.99 14.78
C GLN A 110 6.61 10.20 14.39
N THR A 111 5.43 10.67 14.80
CA THR A 111 4.15 10.04 14.48
C THR A 111 3.92 9.99 12.97
N ILE A 112 4.06 11.13 12.28
CA ILE A 112 3.83 11.21 10.82
C ILE A 112 4.80 10.30 10.06
N VAL A 113 6.10 10.32 10.40
CA VAL A 113 7.12 9.48 9.75
C VAL A 113 6.89 8.00 10.05
N PHE A 114 6.52 7.65 11.28
CA PHE A 114 6.21 6.26 11.65
C PHE A 114 4.99 5.73 10.90
N GLU A 115 3.91 6.51 10.82
CA GLU A 115 2.71 6.10 10.09
C GLU A 115 2.96 5.95 8.59
N GLN A 116 3.80 6.80 7.99
CA GLN A 116 4.25 6.63 6.61
C GLN A 116 5.01 5.31 6.42
N PHE A 117 5.97 4.99 7.29
CA PHE A 117 6.71 3.72 7.25
C PHE A 117 5.76 2.52 7.43
N HIS A 118 4.92 2.54 8.46
CA HIS A 118 3.97 1.48 8.77
C HIS A 118 2.99 1.22 7.62
N ALA A 119 2.41 2.28 7.04
CA ALA A 119 1.49 2.15 5.92
C ALA A 119 2.18 1.61 4.65
N SER A 120 3.44 1.99 4.39
CA SER A 120 4.19 1.53 3.20
C SER A 120 4.43 0.02 3.17
N LEU A 121 4.50 -0.64 4.33
CA LEU A 121 4.60 -2.09 4.41
C LEU A 121 3.32 -2.81 3.93
N GLY A 122 2.18 -2.12 3.94
CA GLY A 122 0.90 -2.65 3.49
C GLY A 122 0.91 -3.06 2.02
N SER A 123 1.57 -2.28 1.16
CA SER A 123 1.62 -2.55 -0.29
C SER A 123 2.24 -3.92 -0.62
N PHE A 124 3.23 -4.36 0.17
CA PHE A 124 3.85 -5.66 -0.03
C PHE A 124 2.90 -6.84 0.29
N SER A 125 1.88 -6.62 1.14
CA SER A 125 0.85 -7.63 1.40
C SER A 125 0.05 -7.97 0.13
N ASP A 126 -0.23 -6.97 -0.69
CA ASP A 126 -0.94 -7.15 -1.95
C ASP A 126 -0.06 -7.83 -3.01
N ASP A 127 1.25 -7.56 -3.01
CA ASP A 127 2.22 -8.29 -3.84
C ASP A 127 2.24 -9.78 -3.48
N LEU A 128 2.36 -10.12 -2.19
CA LEU A 128 2.35 -11.50 -1.69
C LEU A 128 1.08 -12.26 -2.09
N ARG A 129 -0.06 -11.56 -2.15
CA ARG A 129 -1.36 -12.09 -2.56
C ARG A 129 -1.57 -12.10 -4.07
N ARG A 130 -0.64 -11.54 -4.85
CA ARG A 130 -0.71 -11.34 -6.31
C ARG A 130 -1.93 -10.51 -6.75
N THR A 131 -2.28 -9.49 -5.96
CA THR A 131 -3.42 -8.60 -6.21
C THR A 131 -3.03 -7.18 -6.62
N SER A 132 -1.78 -6.77 -6.39
CA SER A 132 -1.27 -5.44 -6.76
C SER A 132 -1.02 -5.26 -8.26
N GLY A 133 -0.74 -6.35 -8.97
CA GLY A 133 -0.22 -6.30 -10.35
C GLY A 133 1.31 -6.21 -10.44
N HIS A 134 2.01 -6.06 -9.32
CA HIS A 134 3.48 -6.08 -9.24
C HIS A 134 4.01 -7.49 -8.98
N SER A 135 5.31 -7.66 -9.18
CA SER A 135 6.01 -8.89 -8.79
C SER A 135 6.26 -8.90 -7.29
N VAL A 136 6.39 -10.10 -6.71
CA VAL A 136 6.87 -10.25 -5.33
C VAL A 136 8.38 -10.16 -5.33
N GLY A 137 8.92 -9.03 -4.88
CA GLY A 137 10.35 -8.80 -4.84
C GLY A 137 10.72 -7.64 -3.93
N PHE A 138 11.87 -7.03 -4.20
CA PHE A 138 12.35 -5.85 -3.49
C PHE A 138 13.29 -5.03 -4.37
N ASP A 139 13.44 -3.75 -4.06
CA ASP A 139 14.42 -2.89 -4.72
C ASP A 139 15.82 -3.13 -4.14
N THR A 140 16.70 -3.73 -4.94
CA THR A 140 18.06 -4.09 -4.49
C THR A 140 18.95 -2.87 -4.32
N GLY A 141 18.69 -1.78 -5.05
CA GLY A 141 19.46 -0.54 -4.93
C GLY A 141 19.26 0.06 -3.54
N ILE A 142 18.00 0.20 -3.13
CA ILE A 142 17.64 0.68 -1.79
C ILE A 142 18.05 -0.32 -0.70
N ALA A 143 17.73 -1.61 -0.87
CA ALA A 143 18.05 -2.63 0.14
C ALA A 143 19.56 -2.77 0.42
N SER A 144 20.41 -2.47 -0.56
CA SER A 144 21.87 -2.53 -0.40
C SER A 144 22.42 -1.54 0.65
N HIS A 145 21.67 -0.48 0.97
CA HIS A 145 22.07 0.51 1.98
C HIS A 145 21.88 0.04 3.43
N PHE A 146 21.32 -1.15 3.68
CA PHE A 146 21.05 -1.63 5.04
C PHE A 146 22.26 -1.54 5.97
N SER A 147 23.44 -1.95 5.49
CA SER A 147 24.69 -1.89 6.27
C SER A 147 25.20 -0.46 6.53
N SER A 148 24.71 0.53 5.78
CA SER A 148 25.08 1.95 5.89
C SER A 148 24.24 2.72 6.91
N ILE A 149 23.19 2.12 7.46
CA ILE A 149 22.34 2.72 8.51
C ILE A 149 23.15 2.95 9.79
N ILE A 150 24.06 2.03 10.11
CA ILE A 150 24.90 2.10 11.32
C ILE A 150 26.33 2.43 10.91
N SER A 151 26.84 3.53 11.46
CA SER A 151 28.24 3.93 11.28
C SER A 151 29.19 2.96 12.00
N ARG A 152 30.49 3.04 11.68
CA ARG A 152 31.52 2.22 12.32
C ARG A 152 31.61 2.40 13.85
N SER A 153 31.11 3.51 14.38
CA SER A 153 31.04 3.76 15.82
C SER A 153 29.82 3.13 16.51
N GLY A 154 28.91 2.50 15.76
CA GLY A 154 27.65 1.95 16.28
C GLY A 154 26.51 2.97 16.40
N SER A 155 26.78 4.24 16.08
CA SER A 155 25.77 5.30 16.01
C SER A 155 25.04 5.28 14.66
N LEU A 156 23.80 5.80 14.63
CA LEU A 156 23.06 6.00 13.38
C LEU A 156 23.83 6.93 12.44
N SER A 157 23.90 6.56 11.17
CA SER A 157 24.47 7.39 10.11
C SER A 157 23.56 8.59 9.83
N THR A 158 24.15 9.77 9.64
CA THR A 158 23.46 11.00 9.22
C THR A 158 23.66 11.32 7.73
N ASN A 159 24.34 10.43 7.00
CA ASN A 159 24.60 10.61 5.58
C ASN A 159 23.31 10.36 4.78
N SER A 160 23.07 11.22 3.78
CA SER A 160 22.09 10.90 2.74
C SER A 160 22.55 9.68 1.95
N PHE A 161 21.61 8.79 1.64
CA PHE A 161 21.84 7.64 0.76
C PHE A 161 21.65 7.96 -0.73
N GLY A 162 21.27 9.20 -1.06
CA GLY A 162 21.22 9.68 -2.44
C GLY A 162 20.01 9.25 -3.26
N PHE A 163 18.94 8.75 -2.62
CA PHE A 163 17.68 8.39 -3.27
C PHE A 163 16.48 9.13 -2.65
N SER A 164 15.37 9.18 -3.40
CA SER A 164 14.05 9.57 -2.92
C SER A 164 13.06 8.41 -3.07
N GLY A 165 11.84 8.59 -2.59
CA GLY A 165 10.76 7.62 -2.75
C GLY A 165 10.41 7.36 -4.23
N SER A 166 10.70 8.30 -5.14
CA SER A 166 10.54 8.10 -6.59
C SER A 166 11.53 7.09 -7.19
N ASP A 167 12.58 6.71 -6.45
CA ASP A 167 13.54 5.70 -6.88
C ASP A 167 13.09 4.27 -6.56
N LEU A 168 12.06 4.11 -5.71
CA LEU A 168 11.52 2.81 -5.34
C LEU A 168 10.99 2.06 -6.58
N GLY A 169 11.50 0.84 -6.79
CA GLY A 169 11.10 -0.01 -7.90
C GLY A 169 12.00 0.10 -9.13
N LYS A 170 12.98 1.03 -9.15
CA LYS A 170 13.88 1.19 -10.31
C LYS A 170 14.94 0.08 -10.42
N GLN A 171 15.25 -0.62 -9.33
CA GLN A 171 16.20 -1.74 -9.33
C GLN A 171 15.57 -2.96 -8.67
N TYR A 172 14.50 -3.48 -9.25
CA TYR A 172 13.70 -4.53 -8.62
C TYR A 172 14.27 -5.92 -8.92
N ILE A 173 14.44 -6.74 -7.88
CA ILE A 173 14.78 -8.16 -8.03
C ILE A 173 13.56 -8.99 -7.63
N VAL A 174 13.22 -9.95 -8.49
CA VAL A 174 12.21 -10.97 -8.22
C VAL A 174 12.93 -12.28 -7.92
N PRO A 175 12.94 -12.74 -6.66
CA PRO A 175 13.53 -14.03 -6.32
C PRO A 175 12.88 -15.15 -7.15
N SER A 176 13.71 -15.96 -7.79
CA SER A 176 13.24 -17.12 -8.55
C SER A 176 13.08 -18.35 -7.64
N GLY A 177 12.64 -19.48 -8.21
CA GLY A 177 12.27 -20.67 -7.43
C GLY A 177 10.86 -20.60 -6.82
N SER A 178 9.99 -19.78 -7.40
CA SER A 178 8.60 -19.53 -6.98
C SER A 178 7.85 -20.80 -6.53
N ASN A 179 7.32 -20.75 -5.32
CA ASN A 179 6.36 -21.72 -4.76
C ASN A 179 4.88 -21.36 -5.09
N TRP A 180 4.65 -20.39 -5.97
CA TRP A 180 3.30 -20.00 -6.38
C TRP A 180 2.74 -20.98 -7.43
N ASN A 181 1.61 -21.59 -7.11
CA ASN A 181 0.81 -22.38 -8.03
C ASN A 181 -0.47 -21.60 -8.39
N PRO A 182 -0.66 -21.19 -9.66
CA PRO A 182 -1.83 -20.40 -10.08
C PRO A 182 -3.19 -21.06 -9.79
N SER A 183 -3.24 -22.39 -9.65
CA SER A 183 -4.49 -23.13 -9.41
C SER A 183 -4.87 -23.24 -7.93
N THR A 184 -3.90 -23.23 -7.02
CA THR A 184 -4.15 -23.50 -5.59
C THR A 184 -3.72 -22.37 -4.66
N SER A 185 -2.64 -21.65 -5.00
CA SER A 185 -2.10 -20.56 -4.16
C SER A 185 -3.07 -19.41 -3.93
N PRO A 186 -3.89 -18.94 -4.90
CA PRO A 186 -4.83 -17.84 -4.63
C PRO A 186 -5.74 -18.12 -3.42
N ALA A 187 -6.31 -19.33 -3.36
CA ALA A 187 -7.22 -19.71 -2.28
C ALA A 187 -6.47 -19.92 -0.94
N SER A 188 -5.34 -20.64 -0.96
CA SER A 188 -4.59 -20.92 0.27
C SER A 188 -3.92 -19.68 0.87
N VAL A 189 -3.39 -18.77 0.03
CA VAL A 189 -2.83 -17.49 0.48
C VAL A 189 -3.93 -16.55 0.98
N GLY A 190 -5.10 -16.53 0.33
CA GLY A 190 -6.25 -15.77 0.82
C GLY A 190 -6.74 -16.25 2.20
N ALA A 191 -6.78 -17.57 2.41
CA ALA A 191 -7.11 -18.15 3.72
C ALA A 191 -6.06 -17.80 4.79
N ALA A 192 -4.77 -17.90 4.46
CA ALA A 192 -3.69 -17.52 5.37
C ALA A 192 -3.73 -16.03 5.75
N TYR A 193 -3.97 -15.15 4.78
CA TYR A 193 -4.16 -13.72 5.02
C TYR A 193 -5.34 -13.46 5.95
N SER A 194 -6.49 -14.09 5.70
CA SER A 194 -7.69 -13.92 6.53
C SER A 194 -7.46 -14.38 7.98
N ALA A 195 -6.76 -15.49 8.18
CA ALA A 195 -6.38 -15.97 9.50
C ALA A 195 -5.44 -15.00 10.22
N ALA A 196 -4.46 -14.44 9.50
CA ALA A 196 -3.54 -13.44 10.06
C ALA A 196 -4.29 -12.16 10.49
N GLN A 197 -5.19 -11.65 9.65
CA GLN A 197 -6.01 -10.48 9.98
C GLN A 197 -6.92 -10.73 11.19
N ALA A 198 -7.52 -11.92 11.28
CA ALA A 198 -8.30 -12.32 12.45
C ALA A 198 -7.46 -12.29 13.74
N ALA A 199 -6.23 -12.85 13.69
CA ALA A 199 -5.31 -12.84 14.82
C ALA A 199 -4.94 -11.41 15.27
N ILE A 200 -4.64 -10.52 14.31
CA ILE A 200 -4.37 -9.09 14.57
C ILE A 200 -5.55 -8.43 15.27
N SER A 201 -6.78 -8.63 14.75
CA SER A 201 -7.99 -8.03 15.32
C SER A 201 -8.39 -8.59 16.70
N SER A 202 -7.80 -9.73 17.10
CA SER A 202 -8.08 -10.40 18.37
C SER A 202 -7.06 -10.11 19.47
N SER A 203 -6.01 -9.34 19.16
CA SER A 203 -4.90 -9.03 20.08
C SER A 203 -5.10 -7.73 20.85
#